data_AF-A0A3D1TSI2-F1
#
_entry.id   AF-A0A3D1TSI2-F1
#
_cell.length_a   1.000
_cell.length_b   1.000
_cell.length_c   1.000
_cell.angle_alpha   90.00
_cell.angle_beta   90.00
_cell.angle_gamma   90.00
#
_symmetry.space_group_name_H-M   'P 1'
#
loop_
_entity.id
_entity.type
_entity.pdbx_description
1 polymer ?
#
loop_
_entity_poly.entity_id
_entity_poly.type
_entity_poly.pdbx_seq_one_letter_code
_entity_poly.pdbx_strand_id
1 'polypeptide(L)'
;KMKKFFRTLARGTAGMGGRMSCSTNCYDPAENSQAQALHESRQKDVYKHYFPPDPKLNFKLKADRKKIFAFNYKFSPWVDIRSIEAEAASVMEANPAEAERFFGNRIVAGSRSWLQPGQWESRKAVTSVKPRTKVCAGFDGSETNDVTGIRLETLDFHQFTPRYFDGERETIWDPRNWDGRVPRPEIHRAWEDINNQFEIVRAYCDPFKFETELDEWKAAYGDKVFFEWRTNRISQMHASLERMKTDIIEPDSKFSHDGCETTAFHMRNAVERARQGQTYILGKASELQKIDLAMSSVLAHEAAADAVASGANAVTEPEYTYVF
;
A
#
# COMPACT_ATOMS: atom_id res chain seq x y z
N LYS A 1 10.53 -15.00 -6.43
CA LYS A 1 10.98 -16.35 -6.89
C LYS A 1 11.78 -16.28 -8.21
N MET A 2 11.28 -15.63 -9.26
CA MET A 2 11.97 -15.47 -10.57
C MET A 2 13.39 -14.87 -10.50
N LYS A 3 13.61 -13.80 -9.71
CA LYS A 3 14.96 -13.22 -9.53
C LYS A 3 15.99 -14.21 -8.97
N LYS A 4 15.58 -15.07 -8.03
CA LYS A 4 16.49 -16.08 -7.45
C LYS A 4 16.88 -17.11 -8.51
N PHE A 5 15.90 -17.59 -9.28
CA PHE A 5 16.12 -18.52 -10.38
C PHE A 5 17.08 -17.95 -11.43
N PHE A 6 16.84 -16.71 -11.88
CA PHE A 6 17.72 -16.01 -12.81
C PHE A 6 19.16 -15.93 -12.30
N ARG A 7 19.37 -15.55 -11.03
CA ARG A 7 20.73 -15.46 -10.45
C ARG A 7 21.43 -16.81 -10.43
N THR A 8 20.70 -17.89 -10.16
CA THR A 8 21.27 -19.25 -10.19
C THR A 8 21.72 -19.61 -11.60
N LEU A 9 20.87 -19.38 -12.61
CA LEU A 9 21.23 -19.61 -14.01
C LEU A 9 22.43 -18.76 -14.44
N ALA A 10 22.41 -17.46 -14.17
CA ALA A 10 23.49 -16.54 -14.53
C ALA A 10 24.85 -16.97 -13.97
N ARG A 11 24.89 -17.42 -12.71
CA ARG A 11 26.12 -17.90 -12.06
C ARG A 11 26.63 -19.21 -12.68
N GLY A 12 25.74 -20.14 -12.99
CA GLY A 12 26.10 -21.39 -13.68
C GLY A 12 26.63 -21.12 -15.08
N THR A 13 25.95 -20.26 -15.84
CA THR A 13 26.38 -19.83 -17.18
C THR A 13 27.75 -19.15 -17.16
N ALA A 14 28.01 -18.30 -16.15
CA ALA A 14 29.30 -17.64 -15.98
C ALA A 14 30.46 -18.65 -15.78
N GLY A 15 30.25 -19.72 -15.01
CA GLY A 15 31.24 -20.78 -14.81
C GLY A 15 31.61 -21.56 -16.07
N MET A 16 30.73 -21.53 -17.08
CA MET A 16 30.91 -22.23 -18.36
C MET A 16 31.38 -21.28 -19.49
N GLY A 17 31.65 -20.00 -19.20
CA GLY A 17 31.96 -18.99 -20.21
C GLY A 17 30.79 -18.67 -21.14
N GLY A 18 29.56 -19.01 -20.76
CA GLY A 18 28.36 -18.80 -21.57
C GLY A 18 27.80 -17.38 -21.47
N ARG A 19 26.80 -17.09 -22.31
CA ARG A 19 26.02 -15.85 -22.27
C ARG A 19 24.54 -16.17 -22.07
N MET A 20 23.82 -15.25 -21.44
CA MET A 20 22.38 -15.36 -21.25
C MET A 20 21.67 -14.26 -22.03
N SER A 21 20.65 -14.66 -22.80
CA SER A 21 19.74 -13.73 -23.48
C SER A 21 18.40 -13.72 -22.76
N CYS A 22 17.81 -12.53 -22.61
CA CYS A 22 16.51 -12.34 -21.97
C CYS A 22 15.65 -11.44 -22.83
N SER A 23 14.62 -12.04 -23.42
CA SER A 23 13.61 -11.33 -24.20
C SER A 23 12.34 -11.18 -23.36
N THR A 24 11.84 -9.97 -23.24
CA THR A 24 10.63 -9.66 -22.47
C THR A 24 9.96 -8.42 -23.04
N ASN A 25 8.70 -8.21 -22.68
CA ASN A 25 8.00 -6.95 -22.93
C ASN A 25 8.52 -5.86 -21.99
N CYS A 26 8.12 -4.61 -22.22
CA CYS A 26 8.47 -3.53 -21.29
C CYS A 26 8.00 -3.85 -19.88
N TYR A 27 8.93 -3.74 -18.91
CA TYR A 27 8.65 -4.04 -17.51
C TYR A 27 7.78 -2.96 -16.87
N ASP A 28 7.07 -3.30 -15.79
CA ASP A 28 6.50 -2.31 -14.90
C ASP A 28 7.59 -1.74 -13.98
N PRO A 29 7.85 -0.43 -13.97
CA PRO A 29 8.75 0.19 -13.00
C PRO A 29 8.34 -0.04 -11.53
N ALA A 30 7.05 -0.29 -11.25
CA ALA A 30 6.55 -0.51 -9.89
C ALA A 30 6.82 -1.92 -9.36
N GLU A 31 7.11 -2.90 -10.22
CA GLU A 31 7.25 -4.31 -9.82
C GLU A 31 8.66 -4.68 -9.37
N ASN A 32 9.65 -3.81 -9.59
CA ASN A 32 11.07 -4.10 -9.35
C ASN A 32 11.46 -5.46 -9.97
N SER A 33 11.31 -5.61 -11.29
CA SER A 33 11.52 -6.88 -11.98
C SER A 33 13.01 -7.20 -12.22
N GLN A 34 13.34 -8.41 -12.67
CA GLN A 34 14.71 -8.73 -13.11
C GLN A 34 15.07 -7.99 -14.41
N ALA A 35 14.10 -7.80 -15.29
CA ALA A 35 14.28 -7.07 -16.55
C ALA A 35 14.64 -5.60 -16.28
N GLN A 36 13.95 -4.96 -15.32
CA GLN A 36 14.29 -3.62 -14.85
C GLN A 36 15.73 -3.55 -14.35
N ALA A 37 16.13 -4.45 -13.45
CA ALA A 37 17.48 -4.46 -12.89
C ALA A 37 18.58 -4.60 -13.96
N LEU A 38 18.34 -5.39 -15.02
CA LEU A 38 19.27 -5.51 -16.15
C LEU A 38 19.26 -4.27 -17.04
N HIS A 39 18.08 -3.74 -17.35
CA HIS A 39 17.92 -2.55 -18.18
C HIS A 39 18.53 -1.30 -17.51
N GLU A 40 18.47 -1.20 -16.18
CA GLU A 40 19.05 -0.08 -15.41
C GLU A 40 20.51 -0.32 -15.01
N SER A 41 21.03 -1.55 -15.17
CA SER A 41 22.40 -1.90 -14.83
C SER A 41 23.42 -1.01 -15.56
N ARG A 42 24.45 -0.57 -14.83
CA ARG A 42 25.57 0.22 -15.38
C ARG A 42 26.74 -0.64 -15.89
N GLN A 43 26.62 -1.97 -15.78
CA GLN A 43 27.66 -2.89 -16.24
C GLN A 43 27.80 -2.84 -17.76
N LYS A 44 29.03 -2.68 -18.24
CA LYS A 44 29.31 -2.55 -19.69
C LYS A 44 29.04 -3.82 -20.49
N ASP A 45 29.08 -4.97 -19.82
CA ASP A 45 28.87 -6.28 -20.43
C ASP A 45 27.38 -6.65 -20.58
N VAL A 46 26.47 -5.78 -20.15
CA VAL A 46 25.02 -5.95 -20.34
C VAL A 46 24.60 -5.20 -21.59
N TYR A 47 24.41 -5.93 -22.69
CA TYR A 47 23.83 -5.38 -23.91
C TYR A 47 22.32 -5.18 -23.76
N LYS A 48 21.83 -3.97 -24.05
CA LYS A 48 20.42 -3.57 -23.93
C LYS A 48 19.85 -3.31 -25.30
N HIS A 49 18.89 -4.13 -25.71
CA HIS A 49 18.19 -3.98 -26.98
C HIS A 49 16.78 -3.39 -26.72
N TYR A 50 16.73 -2.07 -26.54
CA TYR A 50 15.47 -1.34 -26.30
C TYR A 50 15.42 -0.05 -27.12
N PHE A 51 14.43 0.05 -28.01
CA PHE A 51 14.21 1.20 -28.87
C PHE A 51 12.73 1.60 -28.79
N PRO A 52 12.37 2.57 -27.93
CA PRO A 52 10.98 3.01 -27.81
C PRO A 52 10.53 3.82 -29.04
N PRO A 53 9.23 3.77 -29.39
CA PRO A 53 8.64 4.67 -30.39
C PRO A 53 8.64 6.13 -29.90
N ASP A 54 8.41 7.07 -30.82
CA ASP A 54 8.40 8.52 -30.52
C ASP A 54 7.53 8.84 -29.28
N PRO A 55 8.11 9.48 -28.24
CA PRO A 55 7.40 9.78 -26.99
C PRO A 55 6.23 10.76 -27.18
N LYS A 56 6.19 11.54 -28.26
CA LYS A 56 5.10 12.50 -28.54
C LYS A 56 3.79 11.82 -28.95
N LEU A 57 3.86 10.56 -29.39
CA LEU A 57 2.67 9.81 -29.82
C LEU A 57 1.84 9.39 -28.61
N ASN A 58 0.53 9.57 -28.66
CA ASN A 58 -0.37 9.20 -27.57
C ASN A 58 -0.96 7.80 -27.79
N PHE A 59 -0.58 6.81 -26.96
CA PHE A 59 -1.04 5.43 -27.10
C PHE A 59 -2.56 5.27 -26.92
N LYS A 60 -3.25 6.23 -26.28
CA LYS A 60 -4.71 6.21 -26.17
C LYS A 60 -5.40 6.49 -27.51
N LEU A 61 -4.74 7.18 -28.44
CA LEU A 61 -5.28 7.53 -29.74
C LEU A 61 -4.98 6.43 -30.77
N LYS A 62 -6.02 5.87 -31.38
CA LYS A 62 -5.90 4.83 -32.42
C LYS A 62 -4.98 5.23 -33.58
N ALA A 63 -5.04 6.49 -34.00
CA ALA A 63 -4.19 7.01 -35.07
C ALA A 63 -2.70 6.98 -34.71
N ASP A 64 -2.37 7.24 -33.45
CA ASP A 64 -0.99 7.21 -32.95
C ASP A 64 -0.52 5.79 -32.64
N ARG A 65 -1.40 4.92 -32.12
CA ARG A 65 -1.10 3.47 -32.00
C ARG A 65 -0.70 2.85 -33.32
N LYS A 66 -1.39 3.18 -34.42
CA LYS A 66 -1.02 2.71 -35.75
C LYS A 66 0.43 3.08 -36.12
N LYS A 67 0.88 4.29 -35.80
CA LYS A 67 2.26 4.73 -36.04
C LYS A 67 3.25 4.00 -35.13
N ILE A 68 2.88 3.82 -33.85
CA ILE A 68 3.66 3.06 -32.87
C ILE A 68 3.84 1.60 -33.32
N PHE A 69 2.77 0.94 -33.75
CA PHE A 69 2.83 -0.44 -34.23
C PHE A 69 3.62 -0.57 -35.54
N ALA A 70 3.47 0.37 -36.47
CA ALA A 70 4.29 0.40 -37.69
C ALA A 70 5.79 0.53 -37.36
N PHE A 71 6.14 1.28 -36.31
CA PHE A 71 7.51 1.37 -35.81
C PHE A 71 7.97 0.07 -35.14
N ASN A 72 7.20 -0.43 -34.17
CA ASN A 72 7.56 -1.62 -33.38
C ASN A 72 7.69 -2.89 -34.24
N TYR A 73 6.82 -3.04 -35.25
CA TYR A 73 6.78 -4.21 -36.13
C TYR A 73 7.42 -3.98 -37.50
N LYS A 74 8.18 -2.89 -37.69
CA LYS A 74 8.80 -2.51 -38.97
C LYS A 74 9.58 -3.65 -39.65
N PHE A 75 10.17 -4.54 -38.86
CA PHE A 75 11.00 -5.66 -39.34
C PHE A 75 10.32 -7.03 -39.17
N SER A 76 9.00 -7.05 -38.97
CA SER A 76 8.22 -8.27 -38.75
C SER A 76 7.09 -8.37 -39.78
N PRO A 77 7.41 -8.64 -41.07
CA PRO A 77 6.44 -8.60 -42.18
C PRO A 77 5.31 -9.63 -42.06
N TRP A 78 5.47 -10.65 -41.22
CA TRP A 78 4.45 -11.66 -40.94
C TRP A 78 3.40 -11.21 -39.90
N VAL A 79 3.58 -10.05 -39.25
CA VAL A 79 2.66 -9.56 -38.22
C VAL A 79 1.59 -8.67 -38.86
N ASP A 80 0.32 -9.04 -38.68
CA ASP A 80 -0.80 -8.19 -39.07
C ASP A 80 -1.06 -7.11 -38.00
N ILE A 81 -0.70 -5.87 -38.31
CA ILE A 81 -0.91 -4.71 -37.43
C ILE A 81 -2.39 -4.53 -37.07
N ARG A 82 -3.33 -4.97 -37.92
CA ARG A 82 -4.77 -4.86 -37.63
C ARG A 82 -5.17 -5.76 -36.46
N SER A 83 -4.64 -6.97 -36.41
CA SER A 83 -4.85 -7.91 -35.30
C SER A 83 -4.21 -7.39 -34.02
N ILE A 84 -3.01 -6.81 -34.12
CA ILE A 84 -2.35 -6.15 -32.97
C ILE A 84 -3.20 -4.99 -32.44
N GLU A 85 -3.74 -4.14 -33.30
CA GLU A 85 -4.61 -3.04 -32.87
C GLU A 85 -5.91 -3.54 -32.24
N ALA A 86 -6.52 -4.59 -32.77
CA ALA A 86 -7.73 -5.17 -32.20
C ALA A 86 -7.48 -5.70 -30.77
N GLU A 87 -6.39 -6.47 -30.59
CA GLU A 87 -6.01 -7.02 -29.29
C GLU A 87 -5.58 -5.91 -28.32
N ALA A 88 -4.75 -4.97 -28.77
CA ALA A 88 -4.33 -3.84 -27.95
C ALA A 88 -5.54 -3.00 -27.50
N ALA A 89 -6.51 -2.74 -28.38
CA ALA A 89 -7.73 -2.04 -28.02
C ALA A 89 -8.57 -2.82 -27.00
N SER A 90 -8.68 -4.14 -27.13
CA SER A 90 -9.39 -4.99 -26.17
C SER A 90 -8.70 -4.99 -24.79
N VAL A 91 -7.39 -5.20 -24.74
CA VAL A 91 -6.64 -5.17 -23.47
C VAL A 91 -6.68 -3.77 -22.84
N MET A 92 -6.68 -2.72 -23.66
CA MET A 92 -6.80 -1.35 -23.18
C MET A 92 -8.10 -1.06 -22.43
N GLU A 93 -9.20 -1.77 -22.71
CA GLU A 93 -10.46 -1.58 -21.98
C GLU A 93 -10.30 -1.90 -20.49
N ALA A 94 -9.53 -2.94 -20.16
CA ALA A 94 -9.33 -3.39 -18.79
C ALA A 94 -8.03 -2.85 -18.17
N ASN A 95 -6.95 -2.80 -18.95
CA ASN A 95 -5.59 -2.47 -18.50
C ASN A 95 -4.81 -1.62 -19.53
N PRO A 96 -5.06 -0.30 -19.61
CA PRO A 96 -4.37 0.58 -20.55
C PRO A 96 -2.84 0.55 -20.46
N ALA A 97 -2.29 0.53 -19.24
CA ALA A 97 -0.84 0.51 -19.02
C ALA A 97 -0.21 -0.86 -19.37
N GLU A 98 -0.97 -1.95 -19.25
CA GLU A 98 -0.52 -3.27 -19.72
C GLU A 98 -0.45 -3.30 -21.24
N ALA A 99 -1.49 -2.79 -21.92
CA ALA A 99 -1.49 -2.71 -23.38
C ALA A 99 -0.37 -1.80 -23.92
N GLU A 100 -0.11 -0.66 -23.28
CA GLU A 100 0.97 0.25 -23.68
C GLU A 100 2.36 -0.37 -23.45
N ARG A 101 2.55 -1.15 -22.38
CA ARG A 101 3.80 -1.90 -22.16
C ARG A 101 3.98 -3.02 -23.18
N PHE A 102 2.93 -3.82 -23.39
CA PHE A 102 2.98 -5.02 -24.21
C PHE A 102 3.06 -4.69 -25.70
N PHE A 103 2.13 -3.89 -26.21
CA PHE A 103 2.03 -3.57 -27.64
C PHE A 103 2.72 -2.25 -28.01
N GLY A 104 2.77 -1.30 -27.07
CA GLY A 104 3.37 0.02 -27.29
C GLY A 104 4.89 0.04 -27.15
N ASN A 105 5.53 -1.00 -26.60
CA ASN A 105 6.96 -1.05 -26.33
C ASN A 105 7.45 0.17 -25.50
N ARG A 106 6.65 0.55 -24.50
CA ARG A 106 6.95 1.65 -23.59
C ARG A 106 7.01 1.18 -22.15
N ILE A 107 8.00 1.67 -21.42
CA ILE A 107 8.12 1.43 -19.98
C ILE A 107 7.19 2.42 -19.26
N VAL A 108 6.01 1.94 -18.87
CA VAL A 108 4.97 2.72 -18.18
C VAL A 108 4.57 1.98 -16.91
N ALA A 109 4.40 2.71 -15.81
CA ALA A 109 3.89 2.12 -14.57
C ALA A 109 2.46 1.60 -14.77
N GLY A 110 2.19 0.39 -14.29
CA GLY A 110 0.83 -0.16 -14.24
C GLY A 110 -0.09 0.80 -13.50
N SER A 111 -1.25 1.10 -14.09
CA SER A 111 -2.22 2.09 -13.58
C SER A 111 -2.97 1.66 -12.31
N ARG A 112 -2.34 0.85 -11.45
CA ARG A 112 -3.01 0.25 -10.30
C ARG A 112 -2.36 0.58 -8.97
N SER A 113 -1.21 1.25 -8.87
CA SER A 113 -0.69 1.66 -7.56
C SER A 113 -1.62 2.68 -6.88
N TRP A 114 -1.96 2.46 -5.61
CA TRP A 114 -2.83 3.39 -4.87
C TRP A 114 -2.16 4.75 -4.65
N LEU A 115 -0.86 4.73 -4.33
CA LEU A 115 -0.02 5.92 -4.19
C LEU A 115 1.13 5.85 -5.20
N GLN A 116 1.51 7.02 -5.74
CA GLN A 116 2.71 7.14 -6.55
C GLN A 116 3.97 7.04 -5.67
N PRO A 117 5.10 6.55 -6.22
CA PRO A 117 6.35 6.46 -5.47
C PRO A 117 6.75 7.81 -4.84
N GLY A 118 7.10 7.81 -3.56
CA GLY A 118 7.55 8.99 -2.83
C GLY A 118 6.42 9.80 -2.19
N GLN A 119 5.15 9.60 -2.54
CA GLN A 119 4.04 10.35 -1.94
C GLN A 119 3.90 10.06 -0.45
N TRP A 120 3.90 8.78 -0.06
CA TRP A 120 3.92 8.40 1.35
C TRP A 120 5.16 8.94 2.04
N GLU A 121 6.35 8.64 1.50
CA GLU A 121 7.62 9.03 2.10
C GLU A 121 7.78 10.56 2.29
N SER A 122 7.13 11.37 1.45
CA SER A 122 7.13 12.84 1.56
C SER A 122 6.47 13.36 2.84
N ARG A 123 5.62 12.54 3.48
CA ARG A 123 4.90 12.85 4.73
C ARG A 123 5.61 12.35 5.97
N LYS A 124 6.83 11.82 5.85
CA LYS A 124 7.63 11.41 7.00
C LYS A 124 7.98 12.63 7.86
N ALA A 125 7.65 12.56 9.14
CA ALA A 125 8.04 13.54 10.14
C ALA A 125 8.64 12.85 11.37
N VAL A 126 9.70 13.43 11.93
CA VAL A 126 10.30 12.95 13.18
C VAL A 126 9.59 13.66 14.32
N THR A 127 8.60 12.99 14.91
CA THR A 127 7.80 13.50 16.03
C THR A 127 7.80 12.48 17.16
N SER A 128 7.96 12.95 18.40
CA SER A 128 7.76 12.13 19.59
C SER A 128 6.39 12.41 20.17
N VAL A 129 5.55 11.37 20.27
CA VAL A 129 4.22 11.48 20.90
C VAL A 129 4.36 11.21 22.40
N LYS A 130 3.89 12.13 23.23
CA LYS A 130 4.02 12.03 24.69
C LYS A 130 3.03 11.01 25.25
N PRO A 131 3.34 10.33 26.36
CA PRO A 131 2.34 9.58 27.11
C PRO A 131 1.12 10.45 27.45
N ARG A 132 -0.05 9.80 27.57
CA ARG A 132 -1.36 10.40 27.82
C ARG A 132 -1.87 11.33 26.71
N THR A 133 -1.20 11.39 25.57
CA THR A 133 -1.72 12.09 24.39
C THR A 133 -3.00 11.41 23.92
N LYS A 134 -4.00 12.21 23.53
CA LYS A 134 -5.20 11.73 22.87
C LYS A 134 -4.87 11.20 21.48
N VAL A 135 -5.25 9.97 21.22
CA VAL A 135 -4.97 9.28 19.95
C VAL A 135 -6.20 8.52 19.48
N CYS A 136 -6.24 8.29 18.18
CA CYS A 136 -7.12 7.34 17.54
C CYS A 136 -6.33 6.12 17.09
N ALA A 137 -7.03 4.99 16.88
CA ALA A 137 -6.40 3.74 16.50
C ALA A 137 -7.10 3.08 15.31
N GLY A 138 -6.31 2.39 14.50
CA GLY A 138 -6.77 1.52 13.43
C GLY A 138 -6.19 0.12 13.60
N PHE A 139 -7.03 -0.90 13.51
CA PHE A 139 -6.64 -2.31 13.61
C PHE A 139 -7.17 -3.12 12.44
N ASP A 140 -6.26 -3.76 11.71
CA ASP A 140 -6.57 -4.76 10.68
C ASP A 140 -5.96 -6.10 11.09
N GLY A 141 -6.84 -7.09 11.25
CA GLY A 141 -6.53 -8.38 11.85
C GLY A 141 -6.58 -9.53 10.85
N SER A 142 -5.59 -10.41 10.96
CA SER A 142 -5.60 -11.73 10.31
C SER A 142 -5.26 -12.84 11.30
N GLU A 143 -5.56 -14.07 10.90
CA GLU A 143 -5.23 -15.28 11.64
C GLU A 143 -3.98 -15.96 11.08
N THR A 144 -3.87 -16.04 9.76
CA THR A 144 -2.80 -16.74 9.04
C THR A 144 -2.46 -15.98 7.76
N ASN A 145 -1.21 -16.16 7.27
CA ASN A 145 -0.67 -15.58 6.03
C ASN A 145 -0.46 -14.05 6.00
N ASP A 146 -1.45 -13.27 6.44
CA ASP A 146 -1.41 -11.80 6.40
C ASP A 146 -0.89 -11.20 7.70
N VAL A 147 -0.34 -10.00 7.61
CA VAL A 147 0.21 -9.28 8.76
C VAL A 147 -0.95 -8.65 9.53
N THR A 148 -0.94 -8.75 10.86
CA THR A 148 -1.85 -8.00 11.72
C THR A 148 -1.12 -6.76 12.24
N GLY A 149 -1.82 -5.64 12.38
CA GLY A 149 -1.20 -4.45 12.94
C GLY A 149 -2.16 -3.48 13.61
N ILE A 150 -1.58 -2.67 14.50
CA ILE A 150 -2.21 -1.49 15.08
C ILE A 150 -1.43 -0.27 14.60
N ARG A 151 -2.15 0.76 14.16
CA ARG A 151 -1.61 2.11 13.90
C ARG A 151 -2.34 3.11 14.79
N LEU A 152 -1.60 4.06 15.35
CA LEU A 152 -2.16 5.18 16.10
C LEU A 152 -2.01 6.47 15.32
N GLU A 153 -2.96 7.38 15.51
CA GLU A 153 -2.93 8.72 14.94
C GLU A 153 -3.31 9.74 16.00
N THR A 154 -2.50 10.78 16.17
CA THR A 154 -2.84 11.90 17.04
C THR A 154 -3.95 12.74 16.41
N LEU A 155 -4.64 13.56 17.20
CA LEU A 155 -5.73 14.40 16.70
C LEU A 155 -5.26 15.61 15.87
N ASP A 156 -3.95 15.84 15.76
CA ASP A 156 -3.30 16.74 14.80
C ASP A 156 -2.75 16.00 13.57
N PHE A 157 -3.16 14.74 13.36
CA PHE A 157 -2.90 13.91 12.17
C PHE A 157 -1.44 13.44 12.02
N HIS A 158 -0.75 13.17 13.13
CA HIS A 158 0.52 12.44 13.11
C HIS A 158 0.31 10.96 13.39
N GLN A 159 0.63 10.11 12.41
CA GLN A 159 0.40 8.68 12.48
C GLN A 159 1.68 7.88 12.76
N PHE A 160 1.62 6.93 13.70
CA PHE A 160 2.76 6.14 14.11
C PHE A 160 2.40 4.69 14.45
N THR A 161 3.41 3.81 14.41
CA THR A 161 3.32 2.42 14.87
C THR A 161 3.64 2.45 16.36
N PRO A 162 2.67 2.19 17.25
CA PRO A 162 2.96 2.11 18.67
C PRO A 162 3.88 0.93 18.96
N ARG A 163 4.50 0.99 20.14
CA ARG A 163 5.32 -0.09 20.66
C ARG A 163 4.75 -0.57 21.98
N TYR A 164 4.92 -1.85 22.27
CA TYR A 164 4.47 -2.49 23.49
C TYR A 164 5.62 -3.30 24.09
N PHE A 165 5.40 -3.86 25.29
CA PHE A 165 6.42 -4.56 26.05
C PHE A 165 7.60 -3.63 26.36
N ASP A 166 7.32 -2.57 27.13
CA ASP A 166 8.27 -1.49 27.47
C ASP A 166 8.96 -0.84 26.26
N GLY A 167 8.24 -0.81 25.13
CA GLY A 167 8.73 -0.23 23.90
C GLY A 167 9.67 -1.15 23.11
N GLU A 168 9.86 -2.40 23.49
CA GLU A 168 10.75 -3.31 22.77
C GLU A 168 10.16 -3.80 21.44
N ARG A 169 8.84 -3.95 21.34
CA ARG A 169 8.18 -4.56 20.17
C ARG A 169 7.25 -3.59 19.46
N GLU A 170 7.25 -3.64 18.13
CA GLU A 170 6.27 -2.93 17.31
C GLU A 170 4.95 -3.70 17.28
N THR A 171 3.82 -3.00 17.18
CA THR A 171 2.48 -3.62 17.03
C THR A 171 2.22 -4.09 15.61
N ILE A 172 3.14 -4.90 15.10
CA ILE A 172 3.13 -5.49 13.76
C ILE A 172 3.46 -6.97 13.93
N TRP A 173 2.49 -7.83 13.63
CA TRP A 173 2.62 -9.27 13.79
C TRP A 173 2.53 -9.98 12.45
N ASP A 174 3.68 -10.36 11.93
CA ASP A 174 3.80 -11.19 10.73
C ASP A 174 3.78 -12.68 11.13
N PRO A 175 2.80 -13.48 10.69
CA PRO A 175 2.70 -14.91 11.03
C PRO A 175 3.98 -15.70 10.78
N ARG A 176 4.82 -15.28 9.83
CA ARG A 176 6.12 -15.93 9.52
C ARG A 176 7.11 -15.88 10.69
N ASN A 177 6.92 -14.94 11.62
CA ASN A 177 7.73 -14.78 12.82
C ASN A 177 7.06 -15.43 14.06
N TRP A 178 5.89 -16.05 13.88
CA TRP A 178 5.03 -16.56 14.97
C TRP A 178 4.44 -17.93 14.61
N ASP A 179 5.29 -18.88 14.21
CA ASP A 179 4.89 -20.27 13.88
C ASP A 179 3.72 -20.39 12.88
N GLY A 180 3.60 -19.42 11.96
CA GLY A 180 2.60 -19.40 10.91
C GLY A 180 1.23 -18.84 11.31
N ARG A 181 1.06 -18.35 12.55
CA ARG A 181 -0.20 -17.80 13.07
C ARG A 181 0.03 -16.49 13.83
N VAL A 182 -0.93 -15.57 13.75
CA VAL A 182 -0.87 -14.33 14.52
C VAL A 182 -1.03 -14.60 16.03
N PRO A 183 -0.14 -14.09 16.89
CA PRO A 183 -0.17 -14.33 18.33
C PRO A 183 -1.22 -13.45 19.02
N ARG A 184 -2.47 -13.92 19.13
CA ARG A 184 -3.55 -13.16 19.80
C ARG A 184 -3.17 -12.65 21.20
N PRO A 185 -2.50 -13.41 22.09
CA PRO A 185 -2.10 -12.90 23.41
C PRO A 185 -1.20 -11.65 23.35
N GLU A 186 -0.34 -11.54 22.34
CA GLU A 186 0.52 -10.37 22.14
C GLU A 186 -0.30 -9.15 21.70
N ILE A 187 -1.38 -9.34 20.94
CA ILE A 187 -2.31 -8.27 20.55
C ILE A 187 -3.05 -7.75 21.79
N HIS A 188 -3.56 -8.64 22.65
CA HIS A 188 -4.18 -8.23 23.91
C HIS A 188 -3.20 -7.46 24.79
N ARG A 189 -1.96 -7.94 24.91
CA ARG A 189 -0.92 -7.23 25.67
C ARG A 189 -0.60 -5.86 25.08
N ALA A 190 -0.55 -5.76 23.76
CA ALA A 190 -0.33 -4.47 23.09
C ALA A 190 -1.47 -3.49 23.35
N TRP A 191 -2.74 -3.91 23.28
CA TRP A 191 -3.86 -3.04 23.63
C TRP A 191 -3.81 -2.57 25.07
N GLU A 192 -3.44 -3.44 26.00
CA GLU A 192 -3.24 -3.08 27.41
C GLU A 192 -2.17 -1.98 27.56
N ASP A 193 -0.97 -2.20 27.00
CA ASP A 193 0.14 -1.25 27.07
C ASP A 193 -0.23 0.10 26.40
N ILE A 194 -0.88 0.06 25.23
CA ILE A 194 -1.31 1.27 24.51
C ILE A 194 -2.34 2.06 25.32
N ASN A 195 -3.36 1.40 25.88
CA ASN A 195 -4.40 2.08 26.68
C ASN A 195 -3.84 2.64 28.00
N ASN A 196 -2.79 2.02 28.55
CA ASN A 196 -2.07 2.57 29.70
C ASN A 196 -1.24 3.80 29.29
N GLN A 197 -0.56 3.72 28.15
CA GLN A 197 0.35 4.76 27.67
C GLN A 197 -0.38 5.98 27.09
N PHE A 198 -1.51 5.82 26.40
CA PHE A 198 -2.20 6.87 25.66
C PHE A 198 -3.69 6.96 26.05
N GLU A 199 -4.32 8.09 25.71
CA GLU A 199 -5.78 8.23 25.83
C GLU A 199 -6.42 7.92 24.47
N ILE A 200 -6.89 6.69 24.28
CA ILE A 200 -7.58 6.33 23.03
C ILE A 200 -8.97 6.97 23.05
N VAL A 201 -9.25 7.86 22.11
CA VAL A 201 -10.58 8.51 22.00
C VAL A 201 -11.48 7.79 20.99
N ARG A 202 -10.89 7.09 20.02
CA ARG A 202 -11.61 6.29 19.03
C ARG A 202 -10.70 5.26 18.38
N ALA A 203 -11.12 4.01 18.35
CA ALA A 203 -10.45 2.91 17.68
C ALA A 203 -11.40 2.26 16.67
N TYR A 204 -10.98 2.17 15.41
CA TYR A 204 -11.69 1.44 14.36
C TYR A 204 -10.97 0.12 14.09
N CYS A 205 -11.69 -0.98 14.35
CA CYS A 205 -11.16 -2.34 14.26
C CYS A 205 -11.97 -3.13 13.24
N ASP A 206 -11.30 -3.79 12.30
CA ASP A 206 -11.97 -4.78 11.45
C ASP A 206 -12.37 -6.00 12.31
N PRO A 207 -13.67 -6.32 12.44
CA PRO A 207 -14.08 -7.46 13.25
C PRO A 207 -13.75 -8.81 12.62
N PHE A 208 -13.41 -8.91 11.33
CA PHE A 208 -13.26 -10.20 10.66
C PHE A 208 -12.22 -11.10 11.35
N LYS A 209 -12.67 -12.25 11.89
CA LYS A 209 -11.88 -13.20 12.70
C LYS A 209 -11.44 -12.69 14.08
N PHE A 210 -11.84 -11.48 14.47
CA PHE A 210 -11.55 -10.86 15.76
C PHE A 210 -12.82 -10.36 16.44
N GLU A 211 -13.99 -10.94 16.10
CA GLU A 211 -15.28 -10.50 16.63
C GLU A 211 -15.33 -10.59 18.16
N THR A 212 -14.90 -11.73 18.72
CA THR A 212 -14.88 -11.96 20.17
C THR A 212 -13.90 -11.03 20.88
N GLU A 213 -12.69 -10.87 20.34
CA GLU A 213 -11.68 -10.00 20.93
C GLU A 213 -12.11 -8.53 20.90
N LEU A 214 -12.78 -8.09 19.83
CA LEU A 214 -13.30 -6.74 19.76
C LEU A 214 -14.40 -6.49 20.81
N ASP A 215 -15.26 -7.46 21.07
CA ASP A 215 -16.25 -7.35 22.16
C ASP A 215 -15.57 -7.30 23.54
N GLU A 216 -14.49 -8.07 23.74
CA GLU A 216 -13.66 -7.97 24.94
C GLU A 216 -12.99 -6.60 25.09
N TRP A 217 -12.45 -6.04 24.01
CA TRP A 217 -11.84 -4.70 24.03
C TRP A 217 -12.87 -3.60 24.29
N LYS A 218 -14.08 -3.70 23.71
CA LYS A 218 -15.20 -2.81 24.06
C LYS A 218 -15.54 -2.90 25.54
N ALA A 219 -15.60 -4.12 26.10
CA ALA A 219 -15.90 -4.32 27.51
C ALA A 219 -14.80 -3.77 28.44
N ALA A 220 -13.52 -3.94 28.06
CA ALA A 220 -12.37 -3.51 28.86
C ALA A 220 -12.09 -2.01 28.76
N TYR A 221 -12.25 -1.41 27.57
CA TYR A 221 -11.77 -0.06 27.27
C TYR A 221 -12.89 0.92 26.85
N GLY A 222 -14.12 0.43 26.67
CA GLY A 222 -15.30 1.24 26.38
C GLY A 222 -15.87 1.03 24.99
N ASP A 223 -17.18 0.75 24.94
CA ASP A 223 -17.98 0.56 23.72
C ASP A 223 -18.16 1.85 22.89
N LYS A 224 -17.90 3.01 23.50
CA LYS A 224 -17.86 4.33 22.84
C LYS A 224 -16.46 4.74 22.37
N VAL A 225 -15.45 3.90 22.61
CA VAL A 225 -14.07 4.11 22.17
C VAL A 225 -13.73 3.11 21.07
N PHE A 226 -14.01 1.83 21.27
CA PHE A 226 -13.73 0.77 20.30
C PHE A 226 -14.96 0.47 19.43
N PHE A 227 -14.84 0.64 18.12
CA PHE A 227 -15.93 0.42 17.17
C PHE A 227 -15.57 -0.62 16.12
N GLU A 228 -16.59 -1.34 15.69
CA GLU A 228 -16.53 -2.19 14.50
C GLU A 228 -16.45 -1.34 13.24
N TRP A 229 -15.40 -1.56 12.47
CA TRP A 229 -15.26 -1.01 11.13
C TRP A 229 -15.16 -2.13 10.09
N ARG A 230 -16.29 -2.43 9.44
CA ARG A 230 -16.34 -3.50 8.43
C ARG A 230 -15.74 -3.02 7.10
N THR A 231 -14.51 -3.45 6.83
CA THR A 231 -13.76 -3.11 5.59
C THR A 231 -14.44 -3.65 4.32
N ASN A 232 -15.31 -4.65 4.44
CA ASN A 232 -16.09 -5.19 3.32
C ASN A 232 -17.23 -4.27 2.84
N ARG A 233 -17.51 -3.15 3.53
CA ARG A 233 -18.48 -2.13 3.09
C ARG A 233 -17.81 -1.19 2.07
N ILE A 234 -17.91 -1.56 0.79
CA ILE A 234 -17.18 -0.92 -0.31
C ILE A 234 -17.29 0.61 -0.32
N SER A 235 -18.50 1.18 -0.25
CA SER A 235 -18.66 2.64 -0.33
C SER A 235 -18.06 3.37 0.86
N GLN A 236 -18.22 2.83 2.06
CA GLN A 236 -17.65 3.38 3.30
C GLN A 236 -16.12 3.32 3.24
N MET A 237 -15.57 2.16 2.86
CA MET A 237 -14.13 1.96 2.77
C MET A 237 -13.50 2.84 1.68
N HIS A 238 -14.13 2.94 0.51
CA HIS A 238 -13.67 3.81 -0.57
C HIS A 238 -13.59 5.28 -0.16
N ALA A 239 -14.58 5.78 0.60
CA ALA A 239 -14.55 7.15 1.12
C ALA A 239 -13.34 7.39 2.03
N SER A 240 -13.03 6.44 2.92
CA SER A 240 -11.84 6.53 3.80
C SER A 240 -10.53 6.42 3.03
N LEU A 241 -10.48 5.57 1.99
CA LEU A 241 -9.32 5.46 1.10
C LEU A 241 -9.05 6.78 0.36
N GLU A 242 -10.09 7.42 -0.18
CA GLU A 242 -9.95 8.70 -0.87
C GLU A 242 -9.58 9.83 0.09
N ARG A 243 -10.14 9.86 1.31
CA ARG A 243 -9.76 10.83 2.33
C ARG A 243 -8.28 10.72 2.66
N MET A 244 -7.81 9.53 3.03
CA MET A 244 -6.41 9.33 3.36
C MET A 244 -5.49 9.64 2.18
N LYS A 245 -5.85 9.19 0.97
CA LYS A 245 -5.08 9.47 -0.24
C LYS A 245 -4.98 10.97 -0.52
N THR A 246 -6.07 11.70 -0.36
CA THR A 246 -6.09 13.17 -0.48
C THR A 246 -5.14 13.80 0.54
N ASP A 247 -5.25 13.41 1.81
CA ASP A 247 -4.42 13.97 2.88
C ASP A 247 -2.93 13.62 2.73
N ILE A 248 -2.59 12.50 2.10
CA ILE A 248 -1.19 12.17 1.74
C ILE A 248 -0.70 13.06 0.58
N ILE A 249 -1.53 13.32 -0.42
CA ILE A 249 -1.10 13.98 -1.67
C ILE A 249 -1.12 15.50 -1.54
N GLU A 250 -2.11 16.08 -0.88
CA GLU A 250 -2.35 17.53 -0.84
C GLU A 250 -1.26 18.24 -0.04
N PRO A 251 -0.42 19.12 -0.65
CA PRO A 251 0.75 19.70 0.00
C PRO A 251 0.47 20.33 1.37
N ASP A 252 -0.66 21.02 1.49
CA ASP A 252 -1.08 21.76 2.70
C ASP A 252 -1.73 20.88 3.79
N SER A 253 -1.89 19.58 3.53
CA SER A 253 -2.37 18.63 4.53
C SER A 253 -1.43 18.54 5.73
N LYS A 254 -2.03 18.42 6.92
CA LYS A 254 -1.31 18.22 8.19
C LYS A 254 -0.87 16.78 8.41
N PHE A 255 -1.34 15.85 7.58
CA PHE A 255 -1.03 14.44 7.73
C PHE A 255 0.48 14.21 7.68
N SER A 256 1.00 13.48 8.67
CA SER A 256 2.39 13.06 8.72
C SER A 256 2.52 11.69 9.36
N HIS A 257 3.66 11.03 9.18
CA HIS A 257 3.90 9.72 9.79
C HIS A 257 5.33 9.49 10.27
N ASP A 258 5.49 8.52 11.16
CA ASP A 258 6.74 8.10 11.82
C ASP A 258 7.85 7.54 10.89
N GLY A 259 7.51 7.27 9.63
CA GLY A 259 8.43 6.61 8.69
C GLY A 259 8.66 5.12 8.93
N CYS A 260 7.74 4.40 9.61
CA CYS A 260 7.82 2.94 9.77
C CYS A 260 8.02 2.24 8.41
N GLU A 261 9.15 1.53 8.26
CA GLU A 261 9.54 0.93 6.98
C GLU A 261 8.57 -0.16 6.52
N THR A 262 8.04 -0.94 7.46
CA THR A 262 7.07 -2.00 7.16
C THR A 262 5.76 -1.40 6.65
N THR A 263 5.24 -0.34 7.29
CA THR A 263 4.06 0.37 6.80
C THR A 263 4.31 0.98 5.42
N ALA A 264 5.48 1.62 5.20
CA ALA A 264 5.84 2.16 3.89
C ALA A 264 5.92 1.07 2.79
N PHE A 265 6.36 -0.14 3.13
CA PHE A 265 6.31 -1.28 2.21
C PHE A 265 4.88 -1.68 1.86
N HIS A 266 3.97 -1.71 2.83
CA HIS A 266 2.56 -2.03 2.61
C HIS A 266 1.86 -0.95 1.76
N MET A 267 2.14 0.32 2.02
CA MET A 267 1.63 1.45 1.22
C MET A 267 2.03 1.35 -0.25
N ARG A 268 3.30 1.03 -0.53
CA ARG A 268 3.79 0.86 -1.92
C ARG A 268 3.22 -0.35 -2.64
N ASN A 269 2.85 -1.39 -1.90
CA ASN A 269 2.27 -2.61 -2.47
C ASN A 269 0.76 -2.49 -2.75
N ALA A 270 0.10 -1.52 -2.12
CA ALA A 270 -1.33 -1.33 -2.24
C ALA A 270 -1.70 -0.95 -3.68
N VAL A 271 -2.66 -1.69 -4.24
CA VAL A 271 -3.16 -1.43 -5.58
C VAL A 271 -4.67 -1.23 -5.60
N GLU A 272 -5.14 -0.25 -6.37
CA GLU A 272 -6.55 -0.01 -6.59
C GLU A 272 -7.15 -1.15 -7.42
N ARG A 273 -8.29 -1.67 -6.94
CA ARG A 273 -9.11 -2.65 -7.63
C ARG A 273 -10.50 -2.07 -7.78
N ALA A 274 -10.83 -1.67 -9.00
CA ALA A 274 -12.12 -1.09 -9.33
C ALA A 274 -13.29 -1.99 -8.89
N ARG A 275 -14.36 -1.34 -8.46
CA ARG A 275 -15.65 -1.90 -8.08
C ARG A 275 -16.76 -1.11 -8.78
N GLN A 276 -18.01 -1.54 -8.58
CA GLN A 276 -19.16 -0.85 -9.16
C GLN A 276 -19.30 0.57 -8.59
N GLY A 277 -19.95 1.46 -9.35
CA GLY A 277 -20.27 2.82 -8.88
C GLY A 277 -19.06 3.74 -8.75
N GLN A 278 -18.04 3.60 -9.61
CA GLN A 278 -16.80 4.41 -9.58
C GLN A 278 -16.00 4.30 -8.26
N THR A 279 -16.23 3.24 -7.49
CA THR A 279 -15.50 2.96 -6.26
C THR A 279 -14.34 2.00 -6.52
N TYR A 280 -13.43 1.89 -5.56
CA TYR A 280 -12.39 0.87 -5.57
C TYR A 280 -12.12 0.38 -4.15
N ILE A 281 -11.49 -0.80 -4.07
CA ILE A 281 -10.86 -1.29 -2.84
C ILE A 281 -9.36 -1.41 -3.04
N LEU A 282 -8.60 -1.49 -1.95
CA LEU A 282 -7.21 -1.91 -2.02
C LEU A 282 -7.13 -3.41 -2.21
N GLY A 283 -6.23 -3.83 -3.08
CA GLY A 283 -5.86 -5.21 -3.30
C GLY A 283 -4.35 -5.37 -3.24
N LYS A 284 -3.94 -6.64 -3.21
CA LYS A 284 -2.53 -7.03 -3.30
C LYS A 284 -2.17 -7.16 -4.78
N ALA A 285 -0.96 -6.72 -5.16
CA ALA A 285 -0.42 -6.99 -6.49
C ALA A 285 -0.07 -8.48 -6.66
N SER A 286 0.41 -9.11 -5.59
CA SER A 286 0.58 -10.56 -5.44
C SER A 286 0.43 -10.97 -3.98
N GLU A 287 0.18 -12.25 -3.69
CA GLU A 287 0.01 -12.74 -2.30
C GLU A 287 1.20 -12.45 -1.36
N LEU A 288 2.40 -12.25 -1.92
CA LEU A 288 3.61 -11.92 -1.16
C LEU A 288 3.72 -10.41 -0.83
N GLN A 289 2.96 -9.57 -1.53
CA GLN A 289 2.97 -8.12 -1.39
C GLN A 289 1.82 -7.70 -0.47
N LYS A 290 2.09 -7.83 0.83
CA LYS A 290 1.15 -7.52 1.91
C LYS A 290 0.80 -6.04 1.94
N ILE A 291 -0.44 -5.75 2.34
CA ILE A 291 -1.04 -4.39 2.36
C ILE A 291 -1.73 -4.08 3.69
N ASP A 292 -1.71 -4.99 4.65
CA ASP A 292 -2.57 -4.98 5.84
C ASP A 292 -2.32 -3.74 6.74
N LEU A 293 -1.05 -3.32 6.89
CA LEU A 293 -0.72 -2.05 7.55
C LEU A 293 -1.20 -0.80 6.81
N ALA A 294 -1.39 -0.85 5.48
CA ALA A 294 -2.04 0.25 4.75
C ALA A 294 -3.51 0.34 5.15
N MET A 295 -4.20 -0.80 5.31
CA MET A 295 -5.57 -0.83 5.81
C MET A 295 -5.64 -0.33 7.26
N SER A 296 -4.78 -0.81 8.16
CA SER A 296 -4.69 -0.31 9.55
C SER A 296 -4.47 1.20 9.60
N SER A 297 -3.63 1.71 8.70
CA SER A 297 -3.33 3.14 8.57
C SER A 297 -4.54 3.96 8.12
N VAL A 298 -5.33 3.45 7.17
CA VAL A 298 -6.58 4.10 6.73
C VAL A 298 -7.62 4.12 7.85
N LEU A 299 -7.75 3.03 8.60
CA LEU A 299 -8.69 2.95 9.73
C LEU A 299 -8.33 3.95 10.84
N ALA A 300 -7.03 4.09 11.16
CA ALA A 300 -6.56 5.04 12.15
C ALA A 300 -6.86 6.49 11.73
N HIS A 301 -6.64 6.79 10.44
CA HIS A 301 -6.88 8.12 9.90
C HIS A 301 -8.37 8.48 9.85
N GLU A 302 -9.22 7.52 9.46
CA GLU A 302 -10.67 7.70 9.50
C GLU A 302 -11.17 7.92 10.94
N ALA A 303 -10.67 7.14 11.90
CA ALA A 303 -11.00 7.31 13.31
C ALA A 303 -10.59 8.70 13.83
N ALA A 304 -9.40 9.19 13.46
CA ALA A 304 -8.92 10.53 13.80
C ALA A 304 -9.79 11.62 13.19
N ALA A 305 -10.06 11.56 11.89
CA ALA A 305 -10.91 12.53 11.20
C ALA A 305 -12.31 12.61 11.83
N ASP A 306 -12.94 11.47 12.11
CA ASP A 306 -14.25 11.46 12.76
C ASP A 306 -14.17 11.99 14.20
N ALA A 307 -13.10 11.70 14.94
CA ALA A 307 -12.95 12.15 16.33
C ALA A 307 -12.78 13.67 16.39
N VAL A 308 -11.96 14.23 15.49
CA VAL A 308 -11.80 15.68 15.31
C VAL A 308 -13.13 16.32 14.91
N ALA A 309 -13.86 15.74 13.95
CA ALA A 309 -15.19 16.22 13.56
C ALA A 309 -16.21 16.17 14.71
N SER A 310 -16.06 15.21 15.63
CA SER A 310 -16.86 15.10 16.85
C SER A 310 -16.42 16.05 17.98
N GLY A 311 -15.40 16.88 17.75
CA GLY A 311 -14.93 17.87 18.73
C GLY A 311 -13.90 17.35 19.73
N ALA A 312 -13.24 16.21 19.49
CA ALA A 312 -12.24 15.65 20.43
C ALA A 312 -11.03 16.59 20.70
N ASN A 313 -10.80 17.57 19.82
CA ASN A 313 -9.79 18.62 19.96
C ASN A 313 -10.20 19.81 20.83
N ALA A 314 -11.46 19.89 21.26
CA ALA A 314 -11.90 20.95 22.14
C ALA A 314 -11.18 20.84 23.50
N VAL A 315 -10.54 21.93 23.92
CA VAL A 315 -10.00 22.04 25.27
C VAL A 315 -11.18 22.19 26.21
N THR A 316 -11.49 21.17 27.00
CA THR A 316 -12.40 21.29 28.14
C THR A 316 -11.73 22.19 29.17
N GLU A 317 -12.30 23.37 29.44
CA GLU A 317 -11.88 24.18 30.59
C GLU A 317 -12.08 23.36 31.87
N PRO A 318 -11.11 23.36 32.81
CA PRO A 318 -11.28 22.67 34.08
C PRO A 318 -12.44 23.29 34.86
N GLU A 319 -13.48 22.50 35.09
CA GLU A 319 -14.61 22.86 35.95
C GLU A 319 -14.13 22.84 37.40
N TYR A 320 -13.68 23.99 37.90
CA TYR A 320 -13.31 24.15 39.31
C TYR A 320 -14.58 24.25 40.16
N THR A 321 -15.05 23.13 40.68
CA THR A 321 -16.07 23.14 41.74
C THR A 321 -15.41 23.51 43.06
N TYR A 322 -15.52 24.77 43.46
CA TYR A 322 -15.17 25.18 44.82
C TYR A 322 -16.23 24.62 45.78
N VAL A 323 -15.83 23.65 46.61
CA VAL A 323 -16.60 23.26 47.79
C VAL A 323 -16.25 24.24 48.90
N PHE A 324 -17.19 25.09 49.28
CA PHE A 324 -17.09 26.02 50.42
C PHE A 324 -17.38 25.32 51.74
#